data_AF-A0A966I4X4-F1
#
_entry.id   AF-A0A966I4X4-F1
#
_cell.length_a   1.000
_cell.length_b   1.000
_cell.length_c   1.000
_cell.angle_alpha   90.00
_cell.angle_beta   90.00
_cell.angle_gamma   90.00
#
_symmetry.space_group_name_H-M   'P 1'
#
loop_
_entity.id
_entity.type
_entity.pdbx_description
1 polymer ?
#
loop_
_entity_poly.entity_id
_entity_poly.type
_entity_poly.pdbx_seq_one_letter_code
_entity_poly.pdbx_strand_id
1 'polypeptide(L)'
;ASAEFKNANDLESFAAVIMSQYTMLLDIKDYKILSCEKNGELFLFELRLSDNQSIEYKMEYILSLRNNKWGVDGASVTLNAP
;
A
#
# COMPACT_ATOMS: atom_id res chain seq x y z
N ALA A 1 12.56 5.08 -11.54
CA ALA A 1 12.20 3.80 -10.90
C ALA A 1 13.21 2.75 -11.34
N SER A 2 14.01 2.18 -10.41
CA SER A 2 15.06 1.20 -10.73
C SER A 2 14.45 -0.11 -11.26
N ALA A 3 15.21 -0.90 -11.99
CA ALA A 3 14.75 -2.16 -12.59
C ALA A 3 14.28 -3.20 -11.55
N GLU A 4 14.68 -3.07 -10.27
CA GLU A 4 14.19 -3.88 -9.15
C GLU A 4 12.72 -3.59 -8.82
N PHE A 5 12.23 -2.39 -9.15
CA PHE A 5 10.82 -1.99 -9.03
C PHE A 5 9.90 -2.79 -9.97
N LYS A 6 10.46 -3.43 -11.01
CA LYS A 6 9.71 -4.18 -12.03
C LYS A 6 9.53 -5.67 -11.73
N ASN A 7 9.97 -6.18 -10.58
CA ASN A 7 9.43 -7.43 -10.05
C ASN A 7 8.01 -7.19 -9.49
N ALA A 8 7.13 -6.71 -10.37
CA ALA A 8 5.81 -6.14 -10.11
C ALA A 8 4.84 -7.11 -9.42
N ASN A 9 5.13 -8.42 -9.43
CA ASN A 9 4.27 -9.42 -8.81
C ASN A 9 4.18 -9.27 -7.28
N ASP A 10 5.23 -8.83 -6.59
CA ASP A 10 5.22 -8.83 -5.12
C ASP A 10 4.51 -7.59 -4.52
N LEU A 11 4.67 -6.42 -5.14
CA LEU A 11 4.04 -5.17 -4.68
C LEU A 11 2.55 -5.12 -5.00
N GLU A 12 2.14 -5.58 -6.20
CA GLU A 12 0.72 -5.71 -6.51
C GLU A 12 0.05 -6.80 -5.65
N SER A 13 0.75 -7.92 -5.39
CA SER A 13 0.25 -8.94 -4.45
C SER A 13 0.14 -8.38 -3.03
N PHE A 14 1.10 -7.57 -2.58
CA PHE A 14 1.03 -6.92 -1.27
C PHE A 14 -0.13 -5.93 -1.19
N ALA A 15 -0.32 -5.09 -2.22
CA ALA A 15 -1.48 -4.23 -2.33
C ALA A 15 -2.78 -5.05 -2.28
N ALA A 16 -2.86 -6.16 -3.02
CA ALA A 16 -4.04 -7.05 -3.00
C ALA A 16 -4.32 -7.65 -1.62
N VAL A 17 -3.28 -8.02 -0.85
CA VAL A 17 -3.44 -8.46 0.54
C VAL A 17 -3.99 -7.33 1.40
N ILE A 18 -3.43 -6.12 1.33
CA ILE A 18 -3.98 -4.95 2.04
C ILE A 18 -5.44 -4.75 1.68
N MET A 19 -5.76 -4.72 0.38
CA MET A 19 -7.12 -4.56 -0.13
C MET A 19 -8.08 -5.58 0.46
N SER A 20 -7.71 -6.87 0.47
CA SER A 20 -8.56 -7.94 1.01
C SER A 20 -8.96 -7.70 2.46
N GLN A 21 -8.08 -7.11 3.27
CA GLN A 21 -8.37 -6.81 4.69
C GLN A 21 -9.36 -5.65 4.84
N TYR A 22 -9.31 -4.65 3.95
CA TYR A 22 -10.20 -3.50 4.00
C TYR A 22 -11.53 -3.73 3.28
N THR A 23 -11.62 -4.65 2.31
CA THR A 23 -12.89 -4.98 1.62
C THR A 23 -13.98 -5.52 2.56
N MET A 24 -13.61 -6.04 3.74
CA MET A 24 -14.59 -6.43 4.76
C MET A 24 -15.19 -5.25 5.54
N LEU A 25 -14.50 -4.10 5.57
CA LEU A 25 -14.85 -2.94 6.40
C LEU A 25 -15.30 -1.74 5.57
N LEU A 26 -14.80 -1.62 4.34
CA LEU A 26 -15.03 -0.51 3.43
C LEU A 26 -15.60 -1.04 2.12
N ASP A 27 -16.58 -0.31 1.58
CA ASP A 27 -17.12 -0.56 0.24
C ASP A 27 -16.18 0.06 -0.80
N ILE A 28 -15.00 -0.56 -0.97
CA ILE A 28 -13.91 -0.01 -1.76
C ILE A 28 -14.27 -0.02 -3.24
N LYS A 29 -14.14 1.14 -3.89
CA LYS A 29 -14.36 1.33 -5.32
C LYS A 29 -13.09 1.13 -6.12
N ASP A 30 -12.01 1.79 -5.69
CA ASP A 30 -10.72 1.75 -6.36
C ASP A 30 -9.57 1.98 -5.39
N TYR A 31 -8.38 1.59 -5.82
CA TYR A 31 -7.13 1.92 -5.16
C TYR A 31 -6.09 2.36 -6.18
N LYS A 32 -5.14 3.16 -5.72
CA LYS A 32 -4.02 3.64 -6.52
C LYS A 32 -2.75 3.63 -5.69
N ILE A 33 -1.76 2.88 -6.13
CA ILE A 33 -0.41 2.97 -5.58
C ILE A 33 0.14 4.35 -5.96
N LEU A 34 0.55 5.13 -4.96
CA LEU A 34 1.09 6.48 -5.15
C LEU A 34 2.61 6.41 -5.30
N SER A 35 3.28 5.73 -4.36
CA SER A 35 4.73 5.64 -4.31
C SER A 35 5.18 4.37 -3.59
N CYS A 36 6.41 3.96 -3.87
CA CYS A 36 7.13 2.96 -3.08
C CYS A 36 8.60 3.37 -3.07
N GLU A 37 9.04 4.04 -2.01
CA GLU A 37 10.39 4.61 -1.94
C GLU A 37 11.22 3.86 -0.91
N LYS A 38 12.44 3.47 -1.31
CA LYS A 38 13.39 2.87 -0.38
C LYS A 38 13.99 3.95 0.51
N ASN A 39 13.89 3.79 1.83
CA ASN A 39 14.49 4.65 2.83
C ASN A 39 15.37 3.83 3.77
N GLY A 40 16.69 3.82 3.50
CA GLY A 40 17.64 2.96 4.19
C GLY A 40 17.40 1.47 3.88
N GLU A 41 17.14 0.67 4.91
CA GLU A 41 16.78 -0.76 4.79
C GLU A 41 15.27 -1.01 4.65
N LEU A 42 14.46 0.05 4.79
CA LEU A 42 13.01 0.01 4.77
C LEU A 42 12.47 0.57 3.46
N PHE A 43 11.19 0.34 3.22
CA PHE A 43 10.46 0.87 2.08
C PHE A 43 9.21 1.58 2.58
N LEU A 44 9.02 2.83 2.18
CA LEU A 44 7.79 3.57 2.39
C LEU A 44 6.86 3.33 1.21
N PHE A 45 5.77 2.62 1.45
CA PHE A 45 4.77 2.28 0.45
C PHE A 45 3.50 3.08 0.70
N GLU A 46 3.11 3.92 -0.27
CA GLU A 46 1.95 4.78 -0.16
C GLU A 46 0.89 4.36 -1.18
N LEU A 47 -0.36 4.28 -0.72
CA LEU A 47 -1.52 4.07 -1.58
C LEU A 47 -2.66 5.00 -1.20
N ARG A 48 -3.50 5.27 -2.19
CA ARG A 48 -4.79 5.91 -2.02
C ARG A 48 -5.88 4.87 -2.20
N LEU A 49 -6.89 4.93 -1.36
CA LEU A 49 -8.14 4.19 -1.52
C LEU A 49 -9.28 5.17 -1.68
N SER A 50 -10.21 4.81 -2.55
CA SER A 50 -11.46 5.53 -2.73
C SER A 50 -12.60 4.53 -2.48
N ASP A 51 -13.55 4.87 -1.62
CA ASP A 51 -14.76 4.06 -1.44
C ASP A 51 -15.89 4.52 -2.38
N ASN A 52 -16.99 3.75 -2.42
CA ASN A 52 -18.17 4.12 -3.21
C ASN A 52 -18.92 5.35 -2.69
N GLN A 53 -18.60 5.83 -1.48
CA GLN A 53 -19.11 7.08 -0.92
C GLN A 53 -18.23 8.29 -1.28
N SER A 54 -17.21 8.09 -2.12
CA SER A 54 -16.22 9.09 -2.53
C SER A 54 -15.33 9.60 -1.38
N ILE A 55 -15.20 8.81 -0.32
CA ILE A 55 -14.25 9.07 0.76
C ILE A 55 -12.88 8.56 0.32
N GLU A 56 -11.86 9.40 0.46
CA GLU A 56 -10.49 9.04 0.15
C GLU A 56 -9.69 8.75 1.42
N TYR A 57 -8.88 7.70 1.36
CA TYR A 57 -7.97 7.31 2.42
C TYR A 57 -6.55 7.28 1.87
N LYS A 58 -5.62 7.97 2.53
CA LYS A 58 -4.19 7.78 2.30
C LYS A 58 -3.71 6.70 3.26
N MET A 59 -3.12 5.64 2.75
CA MET A 59 -2.43 4.64 3.57
C MET A 59 -0.95 4.67 3.29
N GLU A 60 -0.16 4.56 4.35
CA GLU A 60 1.30 4.51 4.28
C GLU A 60 1.76 3.29 5.07
N TYR A 61 2.66 2.53 4.49
CA TYR A 61 3.23 1.32 5.08
C TYR A 61 4.74 1.42 5.09
N ILE A 62 5.34 1.05 6.21
CA ILE A 62 6.77 0.84 6.33
C ILE A 62 6.99 -0.66 6.14
N LEU A 63 7.69 -1.03 5.07
CA LEU A 63 7.95 -2.41 4.71
C LEU A 63 9.43 -2.74 4.93
N SER A 64 9.69 -3.98 5.33
CA SER A 64 11.03 -4.56 5.35
C SER A 64 11.09 -5.76 4.41
N LEU A 65 12.19 -5.93 3.68
CA LEU A 65 12.43 -7.09 2.83
C LEU A 65 13.47 -7.98 3.50
N ARG A 66 13.05 -9.12 4.06
CA ARG A 66 13.94 -10.08 4.74
C ARG A 66 13.75 -11.46 4.15
N ASN A 67 14.84 -12.13 3.77
CA ASN A 67 14.81 -13.47 3.15
C ASN A 67 13.86 -13.55 1.93
N ASN A 68 13.88 -12.53 1.06
CA ASN A 68 12.95 -12.39 -0.08
C ASN A 68 11.46 -12.39 0.30
N LYS A 69 11.11 -12.01 1.54
CA LYS A 69 9.73 -11.86 1.99
C LYS A 69 9.50 -10.45 2.51
N TRP A 70 8.39 -9.87 2.07
CA TRP A 70 7.93 -8.57 2.56
C TRP A 70 7.30 -8.72 3.95
N GLY A 71 7.77 -7.92 4.89
CA GLY A 71 7.17 -7.70 6.20
C GLY A 71 6.62 -6.30 6.32
N VAL A 72 5.61 -6.11 7.17
CA VAL A 72 5.07 -4.81 7.54
C VAL A 72 5.60 -4.45 8.92
N ASP A 73 6.41 -3.39 8.97
CA ASP A 73 7.02 -2.89 10.21
C ASP A 73 6.19 -1.74 10.80
N GLY A 74 5.36 -1.08 9.98
CA GLY A 74 4.43 -0.04 10.41
C GLY A 74 3.35 0.24 9.37
N ALA A 75 2.20 0.74 9.83
CA ALA A 75 1.10 1.15 8.97
C ALA A 75 0.39 2.38 9.56
N SER A 76 0.05 3.35 8.72
CA SER A 76 -0.80 4.48 9.04
C SER A 76 -1.92 4.59 8.01
N VAL A 77 -3.09 5.05 8.46
CA VAL A 77 -4.21 5.39 7.60
C VAL A 77 -4.67 6.78 7.98
N THR A 78 -4.70 7.67 7.01
CA THR A 78 -5.20 9.03 7.16
C THR A 78 -6.45 9.18 6.30
N LEU A 79 -7.53 9.63 6.94
CA LEU A 79 -8.74 10.03 6.23
C LEU A 79 -8.47 11.35 5.53
N ASN A 80 -8.51 11.35 4.20
CA ASN A 80 -8.55 12.58 3.43
C ASN A 80 -10.02 12.96 3.28
N ALA A 81 -10.56 13.63 4.30
CA ALA A 81 -11.87 14.25 4.17
C ALA A 81 -11.78 15.37 3.10
N PRO A 82 -12.79 15.47 2.21
CA PRO A 82 -12.86 16.54 1.21
C PRO A 82 -12.95 17.94 1.83
#